data_AF-A0A4Q2UMS1-F1
#
_entry.id   AF-A0A4Q2UMS1-F1
#
_cell.length_a   1.000
_cell.length_b   1.000
_cell.length_c   1.000
_cell.angle_alpha   90.00
_cell.angle_beta   90.00
_cell.angle_gamma   90.00
#
_symmetry.space_group_name_H-M   'P 1'
#
loop_
_entity.id
_entity.type
_entity.pdbx_description
1 polymer ?
#
loop_
_entity_poly.entity_id
_entity_poly.type
_entity_poly.pdbx_seq_one_letter_code
_entity_poly.pdbx_strand_id
1 'polypeptide(L)'
;MIKEFRTFIAQGNVLDLAVGVVIGAAFGKIITSLIEDILNPIIGLVLGGADFKEMKIVLKEAVGTAPEVAIRYGNFLNTIIQFVLIAWVIFLIVKAANRSRQVPNA
;
A
#
# COMPACT_ATOMS: atom_id res chain seq x y z
N MET A 1 -14.93 -15.46 30.75
CA MET A 1 -14.65 -15.46 29.30
C MET A 1 -15.50 -14.43 28.53
N ILE A 2 -16.77 -14.69 28.18
CA ILE A 2 -17.56 -13.77 27.31
C ILE A 2 -17.82 -12.39 27.94
N LYS A 3 -18.10 -12.33 29.26
CA LYS A 3 -18.26 -11.05 29.97
C LYS A 3 -16.94 -10.27 30.05
N GLU A 4 -15.83 -10.94 30.35
CA GLU A 4 -14.49 -10.32 30.41
C GLU A 4 -14.03 -9.85 29.02
N PHE A 5 -14.29 -10.63 27.98
CA PHE A 5 -14.04 -10.23 26.60
C PHE A 5 -14.85 -9.00 26.19
N ARG A 6 -16.14 -8.94 26.57
CA ARG A 6 -16.98 -7.75 26.36
C ARG A 6 -16.43 -6.53 27.11
N THR A 7 -15.95 -6.70 28.33
CA THR A 7 -15.32 -5.61 29.11
C THR A 7 -14.00 -5.16 28.50
N PHE A 8 -13.22 -6.09 27.93
CA PHE A 8 -11.95 -5.81 27.25
C PHE A 8 -12.14 -5.01 25.95
N ILE A 9 -13.05 -5.43 25.06
CA ILE A 9 -13.35 -4.70 23.81
C ILE A 9 -14.06 -3.36 24.06
N ALA A 10 -14.73 -3.20 25.20
CA ALA A 10 -15.35 -1.94 25.61
C ALA A 10 -14.32 -0.89 26.10
N GLN A 11 -13.04 -1.25 26.24
CA GLN A 11 -11.98 -0.28 26.48
C GLN A 11 -11.77 0.56 25.21
N GLY A 12 -12.18 1.83 25.24
CA GLY A 12 -12.13 2.73 24.07
C GLY A 12 -10.76 2.80 23.38
N ASN A 13 -9.66 2.74 24.14
CA ASN A 13 -8.30 2.73 23.60
C ASN A 13 -8.01 1.53 22.67
N VAL A 14 -8.60 0.35 22.95
CA VAL A 14 -8.42 -0.86 22.13
C VAL A 14 -9.30 -0.79 20.88
N LEU A 15 -10.53 -0.27 21.02
CA LEU A 15 -11.46 -0.13 19.91
C LEU A 15 -10.94 0.88 18.87
N ASP A 16 -10.48 2.04 19.30
CA ASP A 16 -9.94 3.08 18.41
C ASP A 16 -8.66 2.60 17.69
N LEU A 17 -7.79 1.88 18.41
CA LEU A 17 -6.60 1.26 17.83
C LEU A 17 -6.99 0.21 16.78
N ALA A 18 -7.95 -0.67 17.09
CA ALA A 18 -8.40 -1.71 16.17
C ALA A 18 -9.00 -1.11 14.89
N VAL A 19 -9.84 -0.08 15.02
CA VAL A 19 -10.42 0.64 13.87
C VAL A 19 -9.32 1.29 13.03
N GLY A 20 -8.35 1.96 13.67
CA GLY A 20 -7.22 2.59 12.97
C GLY A 20 -6.38 1.61 12.17
N VAL A 21 -6.07 0.44 12.74
CA VAL A 21 -5.29 -0.61 12.06
C VAL A 21 -6.05 -1.21 10.89
N VAL A 22 -7.34 -1.53 11.07
CA VAL A 22 -8.16 -2.13 10.00
C VAL A 22 -8.34 -1.16 8.83
N ILE A 23 -8.67 0.11 9.12
CA ILE A 23 -8.81 1.14 8.09
C ILE A 23 -7.46 1.40 7.40
N GLY A 24 -6.36 1.48 8.15
CA GLY A 24 -5.02 1.66 7.59
C GLY A 24 -4.63 0.54 6.63
N ALA A 25 -4.87 -0.71 7.00
CA ALA A 25 -4.61 -1.87 6.15
C ALA A 25 -5.49 -1.88 4.88
N ALA A 26 -6.78 -1.56 5.00
CA ALA A 26 -7.68 -1.47 3.86
C ALA A 26 -7.28 -0.33 2.91
N PHE A 27 -6.90 0.83 3.44
CA PHE A 27 -6.47 1.97 2.65
C PHE A 27 -5.18 1.70 1.89
N GLY A 28 -4.21 1.03 2.52
CA GLY A 28 -2.98 0.58 1.85
C GLY A 28 -3.29 -0.27 0.61
N LYS A 29 -4.23 -1.22 0.71
CA LYS A 29 -4.65 -2.05 -0.43
C LYS A 29 -5.28 -1.25 -1.57
N ILE A 30 -6.07 -0.22 -1.26
CA ILE A 30 -6.66 0.67 -2.28
C ILE A 30 -5.56 1.36 -3.08
N ILE A 31 -4.51 1.86 -2.41
CA ILE A 31 -3.40 2.53 -3.09
C ILE A 31 -2.56 1.52 -3.88
N THR A 32 -2.29 0.32 -3.34
CA THR A 32 -1.62 -0.74 -4.08
C THR A 32 -2.39 -1.10 -5.35
N SER A 33 -3.70 -1.30 -5.28
CA SER A 33 -4.54 -1.58 -6.46
C SER A 33 -4.54 -0.43 -7.47
N LEU A 34 -4.59 0.83 -7.02
CA LEU A 34 -4.44 1.99 -7.93
C LEU A 34 -3.13 1.93 -8.73
N ILE A 35 -2.06 1.44 -8.12
CA ILE A 35 -0.75 1.38 -8.78
C ILE A 35 -0.65 0.15 -9.68
N GLU A 36 -1.02 -1.02 -9.16
CA GLU A 36 -0.90 -2.28 -9.88
C GLU A 36 -1.92 -2.42 -11.01
N ASP A 37 -3.16 -1.99 -10.79
CA ASP A 37 -4.27 -2.25 -11.71
C ASP A 37 -4.56 -1.07 -12.64
N ILE A 38 -4.14 0.16 -12.28
CA ILE A 38 -4.41 1.36 -13.09
C ILE A 38 -3.12 1.99 -13.61
N LEU A 39 -2.16 2.36 -12.74
CA LEU A 39 -0.95 3.05 -13.20
C LEU A 39 0.00 2.13 -13.98
N ASN A 40 0.26 0.92 -13.52
CA ASN A 40 1.17 -0.02 -14.17
C ASN A 40 0.75 -0.35 -15.61
N PRO A 41 -0.53 -0.67 -15.92
CA PRO A 41 -0.95 -0.88 -17.32
C PRO A 41 -0.78 0.35 -18.20
N ILE A 42 -1.02 1.55 -17.66
CA ILE A 42 -0.84 2.82 -18.40
C ILE A 42 0.65 3.04 -18.70
N ILE A 43 1.52 2.86 -17.70
CA ILE A 43 2.97 2.98 -17.87
C ILE A 43 3.48 1.91 -18.85
N GLY A 44 3.00 0.67 -18.70
CA GLY A 44 3.35 -0.44 -19.58
C GLY A 44 2.95 -0.18 -21.03
N LEU A 45 1.77 0.40 -21.27
CA LEU A 45 1.34 0.81 -22.61
C LEU A 45 2.30 1.84 -23.22
N VAL A 46 2.74 2.83 -22.43
CA VAL A 46 3.69 3.86 -22.88
C VAL A 46 5.09 3.28 -23.14
N LEU A 47 5.51 2.27 -22.38
CA LEU A 47 6.80 1.59 -22.53
C LEU A 47 6.79 0.45 -23.56
N GLY A 48 5.72 0.33 -24.37
CA GLY A 48 5.65 -0.66 -25.46
C GLY A 48 5.16 -2.05 -25.04
N GLY A 49 4.34 -2.14 -23.99
CA GLY A 49 3.76 -3.38 -23.48
C GLY A 49 4.61 -4.10 -22.42
N ALA A 50 5.69 -3.48 -21.95
CA ALA A 50 6.51 -4.04 -20.87
C ALA A 50 5.83 -3.82 -19.50
N ASP A 51 5.59 -4.91 -18.76
CA ASP A 51 5.20 -4.77 -17.35
C ASP A 51 6.44 -4.38 -16.52
N PHE A 52 6.40 -3.16 -16.00
CA PHE A 52 7.45 -2.62 -15.14
C PHE A 52 7.75 -3.51 -13.93
N LYS A 53 6.73 -4.20 -13.39
CA LYS A 53 6.87 -5.09 -12.25
C LYS A 53 7.67 -6.36 -12.60
N GLU A 54 7.59 -6.80 -13.86
CA GLU A 54 8.26 -8.00 -14.35
C GLU A 54 9.72 -7.78 -14.75
N MET A 55 10.18 -6.53 -14.74
CA MET A 55 11.59 -6.20 -15.01
C MET A 55 12.51 -6.90 -14.00
N LYS A 56 13.29 -7.85 -14.51
CA LYS A 56 14.19 -8.69 -13.72
C LYS A 56 15.51 -8.92 -14.45
N ILE A 57 16.59 -9.05 -13.70
CA ILE A 57 17.87 -9.53 -14.20
C ILE A 57 17.99 -10.99 -13.78
N VAL A 58 18.03 -11.90 -14.76
CA VAL A 58 18.20 -13.34 -14.50
C VAL A 58 19.68 -13.61 -14.26
N LEU A 59 20.01 -14.07 -13.06
CA LEU A 59 21.37 -14.48 -12.66
C LEU A 59 21.64 -15.94 -13.03
N LYS A 60 20.60 -16.78 -12.95
CA LYS A 60 20.64 -18.19 -13.32
C LYS A 60 19.30 -18.58 -13.93
N GLU A 61 19.35 -19.10 -15.14
CA GLU A 61 18.17 -19.60 -15.84
C GLU A 61 17.56 -20.81 -15.12
N ALA A 62 16.26 -20.99 -15.28
CA ALA A 62 15.57 -22.16 -14.79
C ALA A 62 16.05 -23.40 -15.55
N VAL A 63 16.41 -24.47 -14.83
CA VAL A 63 16.82 -25.74 -15.44
C VAL A 63 16.01 -26.88 -14.82
N GLY A 64 15.18 -27.53 -15.65
CA GLY A 64 14.29 -28.61 -15.20
C GLY A 64 13.23 -28.10 -14.22
N THR A 65 13.24 -28.63 -13.00
CA THR A 65 12.33 -28.20 -11.91
C THR A 65 12.90 -27.08 -11.05
N ALA A 66 14.16 -26.66 -11.28
CA ALA A 66 14.77 -25.59 -10.51
C ALA A 66 14.27 -24.23 -11.01
N PRO A 67 13.67 -23.39 -10.15
CA PRO A 67 13.23 -22.06 -10.54
C PRO A 67 14.41 -21.17 -10.91
N GLU A 68 14.17 -20.21 -11.80
CA GLU A 68 15.15 -19.17 -12.12
C GLU A 68 15.54 -18.37 -10.87
N VAL A 69 16.81 -17.97 -10.80
CA VAL A 69 17.28 -17.01 -9.80
C VAL A 69 17.39 -15.67 -10.49
N ALA A 70 16.48 -14.75 -10.16
CA ALA A 70 16.42 -13.44 -10.78
C ALA A 70 16.28 -12.32 -9.74
N ILE A 71 17.01 -11.22 -9.95
CA ILE A 71 16.83 -9.97 -9.22
C ILE A 71 15.65 -9.23 -9.85
N ARG A 72 14.51 -9.20 -9.15
CA ARG A 72 13.28 -8.52 -9.59
C ARG A 72 13.29 -7.04 -9.20
N TYR A 73 14.18 -6.26 -9.84
CA TYR A 73 14.34 -4.84 -9.55
C TYR A 73 13.09 -4.02 -9.90
N GLY A 74 12.31 -4.44 -10.89
CA GLY A 74 11.02 -3.84 -11.24
C GLY A 74 10.03 -3.85 -10.09
N ASN A 75 9.86 -5.02 -9.44
CA ASN A 75 9.01 -5.16 -8.26
C ASN A 75 9.49 -4.30 -7.07
N PHE A 76 10.81 -4.22 -6.87
CA PHE A 76 11.37 -3.39 -5.80
C PHE A 76 11.07 -1.90 -6.02
N LEU A 77 11.32 -1.40 -7.23
CA LEU A 77 11.03 -0.01 -7.57
C LEU A 77 9.52 0.28 -7.55
N ASN A 78 8.68 -0.67 -7.97
CA ASN A 78 7.23 -0.58 -7.81
C ASN A 78 6.85 -0.40 -6.34
N THR A 79 7.41 -1.21 -5.43
CA THR A 79 7.16 -1.11 -3.98
C THR A 79 7.56 0.26 -3.43
N ILE A 80 8.68 0.83 -3.89
CA ILE A 80 9.10 2.19 -3.51
C ILE A 80 8.07 3.22 -3.96
N ILE A 81 7.60 3.13 -5.21
CA ILE A 81 6.57 4.03 -5.75
C ILE A 81 5.28 3.92 -4.92
N GLN A 82 4.85 2.70 -4.58
CA GLN A 82 3.70 2.47 -3.68
C GLN A 82 3.88 3.17 -2.34
N PHE A 83 5.03 3.00 -1.70
CA PHE A 83 5.32 3.65 -0.44
C PHE A 83 5.24 5.17 -0.52
N VAL A 84 5.86 5.77 -1.55
CA VAL A 84 5.86 7.23 -1.76
C VAL A 84 4.44 7.75 -1.99
N LEU A 85 3.63 7.04 -2.79
CA LEU A 85 2.25 7.43 -3.06
C LEU A 85 1.37 7.31 -1.81
N ILE A 86 1.50 6.23 -1.04
CA ILE A 86 0.79 6.08 0.24
C ILE A 86 1.17 7.25 1.17
N ALA A 87 2.46 7.53 1.33
CA ALA A 87 2.94 8.62 2.18
C ALA A 87 2.40 9.99 1.71
N TRP A 88 2.37 10.23 0.39
CA TRP A 88 1.82 11.44 -0.20
C TRP A 88 0.33 11.61 0.09
N VAL A 89 -0.46 10.54 -0.07
CA VAL A 89 -1.90 10.57 0.20
C VAL A 89 -2.18 10.78 1.68
N ILE A 90 -1.45 10.11 2.58
CA ILE A 90 -1.54 10.33 4.03
C ILE A 90 -1.22 11.80 4.35
N PHE A 91 -0.16 12.35 3.76
CA PHE A 91 0.19 13.76 3.93
C PHE A 91 -0.94 14.69 3.49
N LEU A 92 -1.58 14.43 2.35
CA LEU A 92 -2.73 15.22 1.88
C LEU A 92 -3.92 15.13 2.84
N ILE A 93 -4.22 13.94 3.38
CA ILE A 93 -5.30 13.75 4.35
C ILE A 93 -5.02 14.53 5.63
N VAL A 94 -3.79 14.43 6.17
CA VAL A 94 -3.37 15.17 7.37
C VAL A 94 -3.42 16.68 7.12
N LYS A 95 -2.96 17.13 5.96
CA LYS A 95 -3.01 18.55 5.55
C LYS A 95 -4.46 19.05 5.45
N ALA A 96 -5.37 18.25 4.87
CA ALA A 96 -6.78 18.58 4.78
C ALA A 96 -7.45 18.62 6.16
N ALA A 97 -7.18 17.65 7.02
CA ALA A 97 -7.69 17.61 8.39
C ALA A 97 -7.20 18.81 9.22
N ASN A 98 -5.93 19.18 9.07
CA ASN A 98 -5.36 20.37 9.72
C ASN A 98 -5.98 21.66 9.19
N ARG A 99 -6.29 21.75 7.89
CA ARG A 99 -6.97 22.91 7.29
C ARG A 99 -8.41 23.05 7.78
N SER A 100 -9.15 21.97 7.94
CA SER A 100 -10.53 22.01 8.46
C SER A 100 -10.60 22.40 9.94
N ARG A 101 -9.55 22.11 10.71
CA ARG A 101 -9.40 22.57 12.10
C ARG A 101 -8.99 24.05 12.22
N GLN A 102 -8.56 24.66 11.12
CA GLN A 102 -8.21 26.08 11.03
C GLN A 102 -9.36 26.97 10.57
N VAL A 103 -10.60 26.46 10.40
CA VAL A 103 -11.76 27.35 10.28
C VAL A 103 -11.92 28.03 11.65
N PRO A 104 -11.55 29.32 11.77
CA PRO A 104 -11.67 30.02 13.02
C PRO A 104 -13.16 30.16 13.30
N ASN A 105 -13.56 29.89 14.54
CA ASN A 105 -14.77 30.49 15.08
C ASN A 105 -14.61 32.01 14.89
N ALA A 106 -15.29 32.57 13.90
CA ALA A 106 -15.47 33.99 13.68
C ALA A 106 -16.97 34.23 13.51
#